data_AF-A0AAW2CFG4-F1
#
_entry.id   AF-A0AAW2CFG4-F1
#
_cell.length_a   1.000
_cell.length_b   1.000
_cell.length_c   1.000
_cell.angle_alpha   90.00
_cell.angle_beta   90.00
_cell.angle_gamma   90.00
#
_symmetry.space_group_name_H-M   'P 1'
#
loop_
_entity.id
_entity.type
_entity.pdbx_description
1 polymer ?
#
loop_
_entity_poly.entity_id
_entity_poly.type
_entity_poly.pdbx_seq_one_letter_code
_entity_poly.pdbx_strand_id
1 'polypeptide(L)' 'MTISSGSDAHLLIFPYPTQGHMIPLLDLAHQLLLHNFTITILITPKNLHLLNSILSIHASIKTLILPLPTHPSIP' A
#
# COMPACT_ATOMS: atom_id res chain seq x y z
N MET A 1 4.97 -29.13 11.38
CA MET A 1 5.84 -28.33 12.28
C MET A 1 6.54 -27.29 11.42
N THR A 2 5.94 -26.12 11.22
CA THR A 2 6.57 -25.03 10.46
C THR A 2 7.15 -24.04 11.47
N ILE A 3 8.47 -24.06 11.58
CA ILE A 3 9.26 -23.08 12.31
C ILE A 3 9.29 -21.77 11.50
N SER A 4 8.44 -20.79 11.79
CA SER A 4 8.64 -19.42 11.30
C SER A 4 9.45 -18.62 12.33
N SER A 5 10.76 -18.88 12.36
CA SER A 5 11.74 -18.07 13.08
C SER A 5 12.21 -16.94 12.17
N GLY A 6 11.41 -15.90 12.07
CA GLY A 6 11.75 -14.64 11.42
C GLY A 6 10.58 -13.70 11.67
N SER A 7 10.83 -12.58 12.33
CA SER A 7 9.80 -11.55 12.53
C SER A 7 9.06 -11.31 11.22
N ASP A 8 7.75 -11.58 11.19
CA ASP A 8 6.90 -11.34 10.03
C ASP A 8 6.99 -9.85 9.68
N ALA A 9 7.80 -9.53 8.68
CA ALA A 9 8.23 -8.16 8.44
C ALA A 9 7.05 -7.37 7.88
N HIS A 10 6.64 -6.33 8.61
CA HIS A 10 5.50 -5.50 8.25
C HIS A 10 5.96 -4.21 7.60
N LEU A 11 5.59 -3.99 6.34
CA LEU A 11 5.92 -2.78 5.60
C LEU A 11 4.75 -1.79 5.58
N LEU A 12 5.05 -0.54 5.92
CA LEU A 12 4.18 0.60 5.64
C LEU A 12 4.67 1.29 4.37
N ILE A 13 3.85 1.25 3.32
CA ILE A 13 4.16 1.86 2.04
C ILE A 13 3.42 3.19 1.95
N PHE A 14 4.17 4.28 1.81
CA PHE A 14 3.63 5.63 1.64
C PHE A 14 4.12 6.24 0.30
N PRO A 15 3.35 6.06 -0.78
CA PRO A 15 3.69 6.64 -2.08
C PRO A 15 3.52 8.16 -2.11
N TYR A 16 4.34 8.80 -2.95
CA TYR A 16 4.11 10.18 -3.35
C TYR A 16 2.80 10.28 -4.18
N PRO A 17 1.91 11.25 -3.92
CA PRO A 17 0.53 11.27 -4.42
C PRO A 17 0.44 11.72 -5.90
N THR A 18 1.07 10.97 -6.79
CA THR A 18 0.99 11.14 -8.25
C THR A 18 1.04 9.78 -8.93
N GLN A 19 0.29 9.59 -10.02
CA GLN A 19 0.15 8.28 -10.67
C GLN A 19 1.49 7.65 -11.09
N GLY A 20 2.44 8.47 -11.58
CA GLY A 20 3.76 8.01 -12.01
C GLY A 20 4.62 7.37 -10.91
N HIS A 21 4.34 7.65 -9.64
CA HIS A 21 5.02 7.02 -8.50
C HIS A 21 4.17 5.94 -7.82
N MET A 22 2.84 6.09 -7.85
CA MET A 22 1.91 5.14 -7.24
C MET A 22 1.97 3.76 -7.90
N ILE A 23 1.80 3.70 -9.22
CA ILE A 23 1.70 2.43 -9.98
C ILE A 23 2.94 1.53 -9.76
N PRO A 24 4.18 2.00 -10.00
CA PRO A 24 5.35 1.13 -9.82
C PRO A 24 5.53 0.69 -8.36
N LEU A 25 5.09 1.50 -7.39
CA LEU A 25 5.16 1.12 -5.98
C LEU A 25 4.10 0.07 -5.62
N LEU A 26 2.93 0.09 -6.26
CA LEU A 26 1.93 -0.97 -6.13
C LEU A 26 2.43 -2.28 -6.77
N ASP A 27 3.13 -2.21 -7.90
CA ASP A 27 3.76 -3.38 -8.53
C ASP A 27 4.83 -3.99 -7.60
N LEU A 28 5.65 -3.14 -6.97
CA LEU A 28 6.61 -3.59 -5.95
C LEU A 28 5.90 -4.21 -4.74
N ALA A 29 4.82 -3.60 -4.25
CA ALA A 29 4.03 -4.14 -3.15
C ALA A 29 3.47 -5.53 -3.49
N HIS A 30 3.01 -5.74 -4.72
CA HIS A 30 2.56 -7.04 -5.20
C HIS A 30 3.68 -8.09 -5.11
N GLN A 31 4.89 -7.77 -5.59
CA GLN A 31 6.03 -8.68 -5.51
C GLN A 31 6.39 -9.01 -4.05
N LEU A 32 6.40 -8.02 -3.16
CA LEU A 32 6.68 -8.23 -1.74
C LEU A 32 5.63 -9.13 -1.07
N LEU A 33 4.35 -9.01 -1.41
CA LEU A 33 3.31 -9.91 -0.88
C LEU A 33 3.56 -11.39 -1.25
N LEU A 34 4.11 -11.64 -2.45
CA LEU A 34 4.49 -13.01 -2.87
C LEU A 34 5.66 -13.58 -2.05
N HIS A 35 6.43 -12.73 -1.37
CA HIS A 35 7.54 -13.10 -0.48
C HIS A 35 7.16 -13.09 1.00
N ASN A 36 5.87 -13.26 1.31
CA ASN A 36 5.34 -13.39 2.67
C ASN A 36 5.52 -12.13 3.54
N PHE A 37 5.60 -10.95 2.93
CA PHE A 37 5.57 -9.70 3.70
C PHE A 37 4.13 -9.30 4.02
N THR A 38 3.91 -8.74 5.21
CA THR A 38 2.64 -8.05 5.51
C THR A 38 2.76 -6.59 5.12
N ILE A 39 1.77 -6.06 4.39
CA ILE A 39 1.82 -4.70 3.85
C ILE A 39 0.61 -3.88 4.27
N THR A 40 0.87 -2.65 4.71
CA THR A 40 -0.12 -1.58 4.81
C THR A 40 0.23 -0.47 3.85
N ILE A 41 -0.74 -0.01 3.05
CA ILE A 41 -0.56 1.11 2.11
C ILE A 41 -1.25 2.36 2.68
N LEU A 42 -0.48 3.41 2.91
CA LEU A 42 -0.97 4.73 3.32
C LEU A 42 -1.35 5.53 2.07
N ILE A 43 -2.59 6.02 2.00
CA ILE A 43 -3.07 6.74 0.81
C ILE A 43 -4.05 7.86 1.15
N THR A 44 -4.07 8.89 0.31
CA THR A 44 -5.06 9.97 0.37
C THR A 44 -6.41 9.55 -0.23
N PRO A 45 -7.56 10.05 0.24
CA PRO A 45 -8.88 9.69 -0.29
C PRO A 45 -9.02 9.78 -1.82
N LYS A 46 -8.47 10.82 -2.44
CA LYS A 46 -8.53 11.06 -3.90
C LYS A 46 -7.85 9.96 -4.73
N ASN A 47 -6.83 9.30 -4.17
CA ASN A 47 -6.04 8.29 -4.87
C ASN A 47 -6.49 6.85 -4.54
N LEU A 48 -7.51 6.67 -3.68
CA LEU A 48 -7.97 5.35 -3.22
C LEU A 48 -8.34 4.40 -4.36
N HIS A 49 -8.92 4.93 -5.44
CA HIS A 49 -9.32 4.15 -6.61
C HIS A 49 -8.16 3.37 -7.27
N LEU A 50 -6.92 3.84 -7.13
CA LEU A 50 -5.74 3.18 -7.67
C LEU A 50 -5.44 1.84 -6.97
N LEU A 51 -5.90 1.66 -5.72
CA LEU A 51 -5.71 0.41 -4.98
C LEU A 51 -6.71 -0.67 -5.37
N ASN A 52 -7.79 -0.35 -6.09
CA ASN A 52 -8.82 -1.34 -6.44
C ASN A 52 -8.22 -2.57 -7.15
N SER A 53 -7.23 -2.34 -8.02
CA SER A 53 -6.58 -3.42 -8.76
C SER A 53 -5.72 -4.32 -7.89
N ILE A 54 -5.04 -3.79 -6.86
CA ILE A 54 -4.18 -4.62 -6.00
C ILE A 54 -5.00 -5.31 -4.91
N LEU A 55 -6.04 -4.64 -4.40
CA LEU A 55 -6.95 -5.18 -3.39
C LEU A 55 -7.81 -6.33 -3.93
N SER A 56 -8.13 -6.35 -5.24
CA SER A 56 -8.84 -7.46 -5.87
C SER A 56 -7.98 -8.73 -5.95
N ILE A 57 -6.65 -8.58 -6.03
CA ILE A 57 -5.70 -9.69 -6.09
C ILE A 57 -5.31 -10.14 -4.67
N HIS A 58 -5.10 -9.19 -3.76
CA HIS A 58 -4.56 -9.42 -2.43
C HIS A 58 -5.47 -8.82 -1.35
N ALA A 59 -6.43 -9.59 -0.86
CA ALA A 59 -7.35 -9.17 0.21
C ALA A 59 -6.67 -8.97 1.58
N SER A 60 -5.42 -9.43 1.74
CA SER A 60 -4.63 -9.30 2.97
C SER A 60 -3.97 -7.93 3.14
N ILE A 61 -3.92 -7.09 2.09
CA ILE A 61 -3.36 -5.74 2.17
C ILE A 61 -4.24 -4.88 3.07
N LYS A 62 -3.61 -4.20 4.04
CA LYS A 62 -4.29 -3.18 4.83
C LYS A 62 -4.16 -1.83 4.15
N THR A 63 -5.20 -1.02 4.23
CA THR A 63 -5.19 0.35 3.72
C THR A 63 -5.37 1.33 4.86
N LEU A 64 -4.53 2.36 4.91
CA LEU A 64 -4.65 3.46 5.85
C LEU A 64 -4.94 4.73 5.06
N ILE A 65 -6.09 5.34 5.32
CA ILE A 65 -6.47 6.58 4.64
C ILE A 65 -5.89 7.75 5.43
N LEU A 66 -5.07 8.58 4.77
CA LEU A 66 -4.56 9.83 5.33
C LEU A 66 -5.53 10.97 4.99
N PRO A 67 -6.34 11.45 5.96
CA PRO A 67 -7.17 12.62 5.73
C PRO A 67 -6.27 13.85 5.58
N LEU A 68 -6.45 14.58 4.49
CA LEU A 68 -5.77 15.85 4.24
C LEU A 68 -6.74 17.01 4.48
N PRO A 69 -6.29 18.14 5.05
CA PRO A 69 -7.12 19.31 5.21
C PRO A 69 -7.43 19.95 3.85
N THR A 70 -8.60 20.58 3.73
CA THR A 70 -8.97 21.36 2.53
C THR A 70 -8.14 22.63 2.49
N HIS A 71 -7.01 22.60 1.79
CA HIS A 71 -6.13 23.75 1.61
C HIS A 71 -5.69 23.84 0.14
N PRO A 72 -5.63 25.04 -0.47
CA PRO A 72 -5.32 25.19 -1.91
C PRO A 72 -3.94 24.65 -2.31
N SER A 73 -3.00 24.55 -1.37
CA SER A 73 -1.66 23.99 -1.61
C SER A 73 -1.57 22.47 -1.41
N ILE A 74 -2.66 21.80 -1.06
CA ILE A 74 -2.69 20.36 -0.76
C ILE A 74 -3.63 19.67 -1.77
N PRO A 75 -3.14 18.67 -2.53
CA PRO A 75 -3.85 18.12 -3.67
C PRO A 75 -5.09 17.28 -3.34
#